data_AF-A0A498KZ97-F1
#
_entry.id   AF-A0A498KZ97-F1
#
_cell.length_a   1.000
_cell.length_b   1.000
_cell.length_c   1.000
_cell.angle_alpha   90.00
_cell.angle_beta   90.00
_cell.angle_gamma   90.00
#
_symmetry.space_group_name_H-M   'P 1'
#
loop_
_entity.id
_entity.type
_entity.pdbx_description
1 polymer ?
#
loop_
_entity_poly.entity_id
_entity_poly.type
_entity_poly.pdbx_seq_one_letter_code
_entity_poly.pdbx_strand_id
1 'polypeptide(L)'
;MVLAASRHERWLWALVAVTLLADVALTHLGLLRGLTEGNPVVRAAVADAGIGMLGALKVGAVGFGLTAWLAMPDRERAVVPLGLALPWLGASVINATLLFG
;
A
#
# COMPACT_ATOMS: atom_id res chain seq x y z
N MET A 1 19.85 -0.72 -8.51
CA MET A 1 19.21 0.53 -8.00
C MET A 1 18.72 0.41 -6.56
N VAL A 2 17.94 -0.60 -6.16
CA VAL A 2 17.57 -0.83 -4.74
C VAL A 2 18.76 -1.29 -3.86
N LEU A 3 19.82 -1.81 -4.48
CA LEU A 3 21.04 -2.29 -3.80
C LEU A 3 21.85 -1.16 -3.13
N ALA A 4 21.61 0.11 -3.48
CA ALA A 4 22.25 1.26 -2.83
C ALA A 4 21.52 1.73 -1.55
N ALA A 5 20.33 1.20 -1.28
CA ALA A 5 19.55 1.56 -0.11
C ALA A 5 20.29 1.17 1.17
N SER A 6 20.27 2.04 2.19
CA SER A 6 20.80 1.73 3.51
C SER A 6 20.06 0.53 4.13
N ARG A 7 20.64 -0.09 5.17
CA ARG A 7 19.99 -1.23 5.86
C ARG A 7 18.58 -0.85 6.36
N HIS A 8 18.41 0.36 6.86
CA HIS A 8 17.12 0.86 7.36
C HIS A 8 16.11 1.01 6.22
N GLU A 9 16.50 1.60 5.11
CA GLU A 9 15.63 1.74 3.94
C GLU A 9 15.18 0.41 3.37
N ARG A 10 16.05 -0.61 3.35
CA ARG A 10 15.65 -1.97 2.95
C ARG A 10 14.57 -2.55 3.84
N TRP A 11 14.68 -2.35 5.16
CA TRP A 11 13.62 -2.76 6.09
C TRP A 11 12.34 -1.96 5.91
N LEU A 12 12.42 -0.66 5.60
CA LEU A 12 11.24 0.16 5.29
C LEU A 12 10.56 -0.30 4.00
N TRP A 13 11.32 -0.60 2.94
CA TRP A 13 10.75 -1.16 1.71
C TRP A 13 10.19 -2.58 1.90
N ALA A 14 10.79 -3.40 2.76
CA ALA A 14 10.22 -4.67 3.17
C ALA A 14 8.89 -4.47 3.93
N LEU A 15 8.82 -3.47 4.82
CA LEU A 15 7.59 -3.09 5.51
C LEU A 15 6.52 -2.64 4.51
N VAL A 16 6.86 -1.80 3.52
CA VAL A 16 5.96 -1.41 2.42
C VAL A 16 5.42 -2.64 1.70
N ALA A 17 6.26 -3.62 1.37
CA ALA A 17 5.82 -4.84 0.70
C ALA A 17 4.85 -5.65 1.58
N VAL A 18 5.16 -5.82 2.87
CA VAL A 18 4.30 -6.54 3.82
C VAL A 18 2.96 -5.83 4.01
N THR A 19 2.95 -4.52 4.22
CA THR A 19 1.72 -3.76 4.44
C THR A 19 0.89 -3.66 3.17
N LEU A 20 1.52 -3.58 1.99
CA LEU A 20 0.82 -3.66 0.70
C LEU A 20 0.09 -4.99 0.53
N LEU A 21 0.78 -6.10 0.81
CA LEU A 21 0.20 -7.44 0.67
C LEU A 21 -0.96 -7.64 1.65
N ALA A 22 -0.76 -7.24 2.91
CA ALA A 22 -1.81 -7.29 3.94
C ALA A 22 -3.02 -6.44 3.53
N ASP A 23 -2.80 -5.21 3.09
CA ASP A 23 -3.86 -4.29 2.69
C ASP A 23 -4.69 -4.84 1.53
N VAL A 24 -4.04 -5.34 0.47
CA VAL A 24 -4.73 -5.94 -0.69
C VAL A 24 -5.48 -7.20 -0.28
N ALA A 25 -4.86 -8.08 0.52
CA ALA A 25 -5.48 -9.34 0.93
C ALA A 25 -6.71 -9.11 1.82
N LEU A 26 -6.61 -8.20 2.79
CA LEU A 26 -7.71 -7.90 3.70
C LEU A 26 -8.84 -7.13 3.00
N THR A 27 -8.51 -6.20 2.10
CA THR A 27 -9.51 -5.52 1.28
C THR A 27 -10.27 -6.52 0.40
N HIS A 28 -9.55 -7.41 -0.28
CA HIS A 28 -10.16 -8.44 -1.11
C HIS A 28 -11.04 -9.39 -0.29
N LEU A 29 -10.56 -9.84 0.87
CA LEU A 29 -11.34 -10.69 1.76
C LEU A 29 -12.59 -9.98 2.30
N GLY A 30 -12.48 -8.69 2.64
CA GLY A 30 -13.61 -7.85 3.04
C GLY A 30 -14.69 -7.78 1.97
N LEU A 31 -14.29 -7.50 0.73
CA LEU A 31 -15.21 -7.45 -0.42
C LEU A 31 -15.89 -8.81 -0.65
N LEU A 32 -15.15 -9.93 -0.55
CA LEU A 32 -15.73 -11.28 -0.65
C LEU A 32 -16.73 -11.59 0.48
N ARG A 33 -16.56 -10.97 1.65
CA ARG A 33 -17.47 -11.08 2.80
C ARG A 33 -18.63 -10.09 2.77
N GLY A 34 -18.75 -9.27 1.72
CA GLY A 34 -19.82 -8.30 1.53
C GLY A 34 -19.57 -6.94 2.19
N LEU A 35 -18.36 -6.69 2.72
CA LEU A 35 -17.97 -5.34 3.14
C LEU A 35 -17.84 -4.44 1.92
N THR A 36 -18.19 -3.16 2.08
CA THR A 36 -18.02 -2.16 1.02
C THR A 36 -16.72 -1.41 1.21
N GLU A 37 -16.00 -1.17 0.12
CA GLU A 37 -14.83 -0.29 0.10
C GLU A 37 -15.19 1.09 0.68
N GLY A 38 -14.45 1.55 1.68
CA GLY A 38 -14.73 2.79 2.39
C GLY A 38 -14.37 4.03 1.57
N ASN A 39 -13.35 3.92 0.72
CA ASN A 39 -12.92 5.01 -0.14
C ASN A 39 -13.83 5.13 -1.37
N PRO A 40 -14.62 6.22 -1.53
CA PRO A 40 -15.57 6.36 -2.63
C PRO A 40 -14.90 6.38 -4.01
N VAL A 41 -13.67 6.88 -4.11
CA VAL A 41 -12.90 6.91 -5.36
C VAL A 41 -12.46 5.52 -5.76
N VAL A 42 -11.91 4.75 -4.81
CA VAL A 42 -11.49 3.36 -5.05
C VAL A 42 -12.70 2.49 -5.36
N ARG A 43 -13.81 2.69 -4.64
CA ARG A 43 -15.07 2.00 -4.88
C ARG A 43 -15.60 2.22 -6.30
N ALA A 44 -15.59 3.46 -6.79
CA ALA A 44 -15.99 3.77 -8.16
C ALA A 44 -15.04 3.11 -9.18
N ALA A 45 -13.73 3.20 -8.96
CA ALA A 45 -12.74 2.62 -9.85
C ALA A 45 -12.82 1.08 -9.92
N VAL A 46 -13.11 0.41 -8.79
CA VAL A 46 -13.32 -1.05 -8.72
C VAL A 46 -14.66 -1.45 -9.35
N ALA A 47 -15.71 -0.62 -9.25
CA ALA A 47 -16.97 -0.88 -9.92
C ALA A 47 -16.83 -0.87 -11.45
N ASP A 48 -16.01 0.05 -12.00
CA ASP A 48 -15.82 0.19 -13.43
C ASP A 48 -14.81 -0.80 -14.03
N ALA A 49 -13.72 -1.09 -13.32
CA ALA A 49 -12.59 -1.86 -13.84
C ALA A 49 -12.29 -3.17 -13.08
N GLY A 50 -13.13 -3.52 -12.11
CA GLY A 50 -12.99 -4.71 -11.29
C GLY A 50 -11.86 -4.63 -10.26
N ILE A 51 -11.66 -5.74 -9.53
CA ILE A 51 -10.64 -5.82 -8.46
C ILE A 51 -9.21 -5.61 -8.96
N GLY A 52 -8.94 -5.89 -10.24
CA GLY A 52 -7.62 -5.65 -10.84
C GLY A 52 -7.16 -4.19 -10.73
N MET A 53 -8.11 -3.25 -10.66
CA MET A 53 -7.82 -1.83 -10.47
C MET A 53 -7.17 -1.52 -9.11
N LEU A 54 -7.49 -2.27 -8.04
CA LEU A 54 -6.79 -2.14 -6.76
C LEU A 54 -5.30 -2.46 -6.90
N GLY A 55 -4.97 -3.53 -7.62
CA GLY A 55 -3.58 -3.88 -7.92
C GLY A 55 -2.88 -2.79 -8.73
N ALA A 56 -3.53 -2.27 -9.77
CA ALA A 56 -2.99 -1.19 -10.60
C ALA A 56 -2.71 0.09 -9.79
N LEU A 57 -3.63 0.49 -8.90
CA LEU A 57 -3.44 1.64 -8.01
C LEU A 57 -2.26 1.45 -7.06
N LYS A 58 -2.09 0.25 -6.48
CA LYS A 58 -0.95 -0.06 -5.61
C LYS A 58 0.37 -0.05 -6.39
N VAL A 59 0.42 -0.64 -7.58
CA VAL A 59 1.62 -0.61 -8.45
C VAL A 59 1.96 0.82 -8.83
N GLY A 60 0.96 1.63 -9.20
CA GLY A 60 1.15 3.05 -9.49
C GLY A 60 1.71 3.82 -8.29
N ALA A 61 1.16 3.59 -7.09
CA ALA A 61 1.63 4.22 -5.85
C ALA A 61 3.08 3.80 -5.48
N VAL A 62 3.41 2.51 -5.59
CA VAL A 62 4.79 2.03 -5.39
C VAL A 62 5.73 2.61 -6.43
N GLY A 63 5.32 2.64 -7.71
CA GLY A 63 6.11 3.22 -8.79
C GLY A 63 6.40 4.70 -8.57
N PHE A 64 5.39 5.48 -8.21
CA PHE A 64 5.55 6.88 -7.83
C PHE A 64 6.42 7.07 -6.59
N GLY A 65 6.25 6.22 -5.58
CA GLY A 65 7.12 6.22 -4.41
C GLY A 65 8.57 5.89 -4.76
N LEU A 66 8.82 4.95 -5.65
CA LEU A 66 10.17 4.63 -6.11
C LEU A 66 10.80 5.80 -6.86
N THR A 67 10.07 6.49 -7.74
CA THR A 67 10.60 7.66 -8.46
C THR A 67 10.89 8.81 -7.50
N ALA A 68 9.99 9.08 -6.55
CA ALA A 68 10.21 10.08 -5.51
C ALA A 68 11.41 9.74 -4.62
N TRP A 69 11.53 8.48 -4.20
CA TRP A 69 12.67 7.99 -3.40
C TRP A 69 14.00 8.18 -4.15
N LEU A 70 14.04 7.84 -5.44
CA LEU A 70 15.25 8.03 -6.25
C LEU A 70 15.62 9.51 -6.40
N ALA A 71 14.64 10.40 -6.48
CA ALA A 71 14.85 11.84 -6.62
C ALA A 71 15.22 12.56 -5.29
N MET A 72 14.95 11.96 -4.13
CA MET A 72 15.27 12.56 -2.84
C MET A 72 16.76 12.44 -2.46
N PRO A 73 17.28 13.38 -1.64
CA PRO A 73 18.59 13.22 -1.00
C PRO A 73 18.55 12.13 0.08
N ASP A 74 19.72 11.53 0.38
CA ASP A 74 19.83 10.36 1.26
C ASP A 74 19.30 10.55 2.68
N ARG A 75 19.27 11.79 3.19
CA ARG A 75 18.78 12.09 4.54
C ARG A 75 17.27 11.97 4.67
N GLU A 76 16.54 12.35 3.63
CA GLU A 76 15.07 12.41 3.64
C GLU A 76 14.42 11.21 2.95
N ARG A 77 15.19 10.42 2.20
CA ARG A 77 14.72 9.26 1.44
C ARG A 77 13.84 8.29 2.23
N ALA A 78 14.13 8.06 3.52
CA ALA A 78 13.35 7.17 4.38
C ALA A 78 11.88 7.59 4.56
N VAL A 79 11.56 8.87 4.37
CA VAL A 79 10.19 9.39 4.47
C VAL A 79 9.27 8.76 3.42
N VAL A 80 9.81 8.42 2.25
CA VAL A 80 9.01 7.89 1.14
C VAL A 80 8.42 6.50 1.45
N PRO A 81 9.22 5.47 1.80
CA PRO A 81 8.66 4.17 2.17
C PRO A 81 7.83 4.24 3.47
N LEU A 82 8.14 5.14 4.41
CA LEU A 82 7.28 5.37 5.58
C LEU A 82 5.90 5.91 5.20
N GLY A 83 5.86 6.90 4.30
CA GLY A 83 4.62 7.50 3.80
C GLY A 83 3.74 6.51 3.03
N LEU A 84 4.33 5.48 2.41
CA LEU A 84 3.59 4.36 1.83
C LEU A 84 3.14 3.35 2.87
N ALA A 85 4.04 2.94 3.77
CA ALA A 85 3.80 1.85 4.70
C ALA A 85 2.76 2.19 5.76
N LEU A 86 2.81 3.40 6.33
CA LEU A 86 1.98 3.78 7.47
C LEU A 86 0.47 3.82 7.13
N PRO A 87 0.02 4.45 6.03
CA PRO A 87 -1.39 4.42 5.66
C PRO A 87 -1.90 3.01 5.38
N TRP A 88 -1.13 2.16 4.68
CA TRP A 88 -1.51 0.78 4.39
C TRP A 88 -1.53 -0.09 5.64
N LEU A 89 -0.62 0.14 6.59
CA LEU A 89 -0.69 -0.52 7.89
C LEU A 89 -1.97 -0.14 8.62
N GLY A 90 -2.31 1.15 8.68
CA GLY A 90 -3.54 1.63 9.31
C GLY A 90 -4.79 1.01 8.67
N ALA A 91 -4.89 1.03 7.35
CA ALA A 91 -5.98 0.41 6.61
C ALA A 91 -6.05 -1.11 6.84
N SER A 92 -4.90 -1.80 6.87
CA SER A 92 -4.83 -3.23 7.17
C SER A 92 -5.34 -3.53 8.58
N VAL A 93 -4.94 -2.75 9.59
CA VAL A 93 -5.44 -2.93 10.96
C VAL A 93 -6.95 -2.74 11.01
N ILE A 94 -7.48 -1.68 10.38
CA ILE A 94 -8.92 -1.43 10.31
C ILE A 94 -9.64 -2.62 9.64
N ASN A 95 -9.18 -3.06 8.47
CA ASN A 95 -9.80 -4.17 7.76
C ASN A 95 -9.73 -5.49 8.56
N ALA A 96 -8.61 -5.74 9.24
CA ALA A 96 -8.47 -6.90 10.12
C ALA A 96 -9.46 -6.85 11.29
N THR A 97 -9.64 -5.68 11.91
CA THR A 97 -10.64 -5.52 12.99
C THR A 97 -12.06 -5.73 12.48
N LEU A 98 -12.41 -5.24 11.29
CA LEU A 98 -13.74 -5.46 10.70
C LEU A 98 -14.00 -6.91 10.28
N LEU A 99 -12.95 -7.66 9.97
CA LEU A 99 -13.04 -9.05 9.50
C LEU A 99 -13.05 -10.07 10.64
N PHE A 100 -12.33 -9.80 11.73
CA PHE A 100 -12.04 -10.77 12.78
C PHE A 100 -12.42 -10.31 14.20
N GLY A 101 -12.79 -9.05 14.40
CA GLY A 101 -13.26 -8.50 15.66
C GLY A 101 -14.78 -8.34 15.68
#